data_AF-A0A9P0PGG5-F1
#
_entry.id   AF-A0A9P0PGG5-F1
#
_cell.length_a   1.000
_cell.length_b   1.000
_cell.length_c   1.000
_cell.angle_alpha   90.00
_cell.angle_beta   90.00
_cell.angle_gamma   90.00
#
_symmetry.space_group_name_H-M   'P 1'
#
loop_
_entity.id
_entity.type
_entity.pdbx_description
1 polymer ?
#
loop_
_entity_poly.entity_id
_entity_poly.type
_entity_poly.pdbx_seq_one_letter_code
_entity_poly.pdbx_strand_id
1 'polypeptide(L)'
;MLRAVLIDLSGTLHIDNQAIPGCIEALNRLLSSNLYVKFVTNTTKESRRILFERLTQLGFKVNKDDIISSLGAARNLVADRNLKPMLMLSPEAMEDFQGLECPKGEKPTAVLIGLAPTEFHYDRLNEAFRYIENISVNPKSSCCYSN
;
A
#
# COMPACT_ATOMS: atom_id res chain seq x y z
N MET A 1 -13.01 16.41 -22.84
CA MET A 1 -11.83 17.16 -22.33
C MET A 1 -11.22 16.37 -21.18
N LEU A 2 -9.89 16.32 -21.06
CA LEU A 2 -9.21 15.64 -19.96
C LEU A 2 -9.44 16.40 -18.64
N ARG A 3 -9.63 15.66 -17.54
CA ARG A 3 -9.87 16.25 -16.20
C ARG A 3 -8.75 15.95 -15.22
N ALA A 4 -8.06 14.83 -15.37
CA ALA A 4 -7.04 14.39 -14.43
C ALA A 4 -5.94 13.59 -15.13
N VAL A 5 -4.78 13.54 -14.48
CA VAL A 5 -3.63 12.72 -14.86
C VAL A 5 -3.16 11.94 -13.65
N LEU A 6 -2.98 10.63 -13.82
CA LEU A 6 -2.30 9.76 -12.86
C LEU A 6 -0.89 9.53 -13.36
N ILE A 7 0.11 9.88 -12.57
CA ILE A 7 1.52 9.82 -12.94
C ILE A 7 2.18 8.74 -12.11
N ASP A 8 2.72 7.72 -12.76
CA ASP A 8 3.57 6.75 -12.09
C ASP A 8 4.87 7.41 -11.59
N LEU A 9 5.48 6.86 -10.54
CA LEU A 9 6.66 7.44 -9.91
C LEU A 9 7.97 6.82 -10.43
N SER A 10 8.19 5.55 -10.12
CA SER A 10 9.43 4.84 -10.41
C SER A 10 9.54 4.51 -11.90
N GLY A 11 10.62 4.91 -12.56
CA GLY A 11 10.82 4.74 -14.00
C GLY A 11 10.11 5.80 -14.85
N THR A 12 9.31 6.69 -14.24
CA THR A 12 8.56 7.75 -14.93
C THR A 12 9.01 9.15 -14.50
N LEU A 13 9.10 9.42 -13.19
CA LEU A 13 9.64 10.67 -12.66
C LEU A 13 11.07 10.50 -12.16
N HIS A 14 11.41 9.34 -11.60
CA HIS A 14 12.73 9.09 -11.03
C HIS A 14 13.16 7.64 -11.25
N ILE A 15 14.47 7.41 -11.26
CA ILE A 15 15.09 6.08 -11.18
C ILE A 15 15.94 6.09 -9.92
N ASP A 16 15.64 5.18 -8.99
CA ASP A 16 16.21 5.18 -7.64
C ASP A 16 16.11 6.56 -6.99
N ASN A 17 17.26 7.14 -6.61
CA ASN A 17 17.38 8.46 -5.99
C ASN A 17 17.80 9.55 -6.98
N GLN A 18 17.40 9.44 -8.26
CA GLN A 18 17.67 10.44 -9.28
C GLN A 18 16.40 10.78 -10.06
N ALA A 19 16.08 12.08 -10.15
CA ALA A 19 15.03 12.55 -11.04
C ALA A 19 15.45 12.32 -12.51
N ILE A 20 14.51 11.90 -13.34
CA ILE A 20 14.73 11.80 -14.78
C ILE A 20 14.94 13.21 -15.36
N PRO A 21 15.96 13.43 -16.23
CA PRO A 21 16.24 14.75 -16.78
C PRO A 21 15.02 15.41 -17.43
N GLY A 22 14.76 16.66 -17.08
CA GLY A 22 13.61 17.43 -17.59
C GLY A 22 12.26 17.13 -16.92
N CYS A 23 12.14 16.07 -16.10
CA CYS A 23 10.85 15.71 -15.48
C CYS A 23 10.34 16.77 -14.50
N ILE A 24 11.23 17.44 -13.75
CA ILE A 24 10.82 18.50 -12.82
C ILE A 24 10.16 19.66 -13.57
N GLU A 25 10.75 20.09 -14.68
CA GLU A 25 10.21 21.17 -15.50
C GLU A 25 8.88 20.76 -16.17
N ALA A 26 8.83 19.55 -16.73
CA ALA A 26 7.62 19.01 -17.34
C ALA A 26 6.47 18.90 -16.32
N LEU A 27 6.76 18.42 -15.10
CA LEU A 27 5.78 18.32 -14.04
C LEU A 27 5.28 19.70 -13.60
N ASN A 28 6.18 20.68 -13.44
CA ASN A 28 5.77 22.04 -13.08
C ASN A 28 4.84 22.66 -14.14
N ARG A 29 5.10 22.42 -15.43
CA ARG A 29 4.20 22.85 -16.51
C ARG A 29 2.83 22.18 -16.40
N LEU A 30 2.79 20.87 -16.10
CA LEU A 30 1.54 20.14 -15.93
C LEU A 30 0.75 20.59 -14.69
N LEU A 31 1.41 20.83 -13.56
CA LEU A 31 0.81 21.35 -12.33
C LEU A 31 0.28 22.78 -12.48
N SER A 32 0.78 23.53 -13.46
CA SER A 32 0.27 24.88 -13.80
C SER A 32 -0.97 24.85 -14.70
N SER A 33 -1.45 23.67 -15.09
CA SER A 33 -2.65 23.49 -15.89
C SER A 33 -3.90 23.29 -15.02
N ASN A 34 -5.09 23.30 -15.64
CA ASN A 34 -6.37 23.05 -14.94
C ASN A 34 -6.66 21.55 -14.72
N LEU A 35 -5.64 20.69 -14.75
CA LEU A 35 -5.79 19.25 -14.57
C LEU A 35 -5.52 18.86 -13.11
N TYR A 36 -6.33 17.93 -12.58
CA TYR A 36 -6.02 17.28 -11.32
C TYR A 36 -4.88 16.28 -11.52
N VAL A 37 -3.78 16.44 -10.77
CA VAL A 37 -2.63 15.53 -10.86
C VAL A 37 -2.56 14.68 -9.59
N LYS A 38 -2.48 13.36 -9.75
CA LYS A 38 -2.18 12.43 -8.67
C LYS A 38 -0.99 11.56 -9.05
N PHE A 39 -0.18 11.22 -8.06
CA PHE A 39 0.98 10.36 -8.20
C PHE A 39 0.61 8.97 -7.73
N VAL A 40 0.87 7.96 -8.55
CA VAL A 40 0.54 6.57 -8.25
C VAL A 40 1.81 5.74 -8.17
N THR A 41 1.84 4.76 -7.25
CA THR A 41 2.96 3.82 -7.19
C THR A 41 2.53 2.50 -6.55
N ASN A 42 3.12 1.40 -7.02
CA ASN A 42 2.91 0.08 -6.44
C ASN A 42 3.96 -0.30 -5.39
N THR A 43 4.71 0.66 -4.83
CA THR A 43 5.69 0.36 -3.77
C THR A 43 5.05 -0.27 -2.52
N THR A 44 5.66 -1.35 -2.03
CA THR A 44 5.22 -2.10 -0.86
C THR A 44 6.20 -2.04 0.32
N LYS A 45 7.22 -1.18 0.23
CA LYS A 45 8.35 -1.13 1.17
C LYS A 45 8.39 0.11 2.07
N GLU A 46 7.76 1.21 1.67
CA GLU A 46 7.98 2.51 2.29
C GLU A 46 6.65 3.17 2.62
N SER A 47 6.58 3.84 3.77
CA SER A 47 5.41 4.64 4.13
C SER A 47 5.18 5.80 3.17
N ARG A 48 3.95 6.32 3.15
CA ARG A 48 3.61 7.54 2.40
C ARG A 48 4.49 8.71 2.80
N ARG A 49 4.90 8.80 4.08
CA ARG A 49 5.80 9.85 4.57
C ARG A 49 7.18 9.73 3.91
N ILE A 50 7.79 8.54 3.93
CA ILE A 50 9.13 8.30 3.36
C ILE A 50 9.13 8.58 1.86
N LEU A 51 8.09 8.12 1.15
CA LEU A 51 7.94 8.39 -0.28
C LEU A 51 7.83 9.88 -0.59
N PHE A 52 7.03 10.61 0.19
CA PHE A 52 6.88 12.06 0.06
C PHE A 52 8.21 12.80 0.30
N GLU A 53 8.93 12.43 1.36
CA GLU A 53 10.24 13.00 1.69
C GLU A 53 11.24 12.79 0.55
N ARG A 54 11.32 11.56 -0.01
CA ARG A 54 12.18 11.26 -1.15
C ARG A 54 11.84 12.14 -2.37
N LEU A 55 10.57 12.21 -2.77
CA LEU A 55 10.17 13.02 -3.93
C LEU A 55 10.52 14.50 -3.73
N THR A 56 10.33 15.02 -2.53
CA THR A 56 10.67 16.40 -2.19
C THR A 56 12.18 16.64 -2.24
N GLN A 57 13.00 15.69 -1.74
CA GLN A 57 14.45 15.74 -1.83
C GLN A 57 14.97 15.71 -3.27
N LEU A 58 14.25 15.02 -4.18
CA LEU A 58 14.55 15.02 -5.61
C LEU A 58 14.14 16.33 -6.32
N GLY A 59 13.53 17.28 -5.61
CA GLY A 59 13.13 18.59 -6.13
C GLY A 59 11.72 18.64 -6.72
N PHE A 60 10.90 17.59 -6.55
CA PHE A 60 9.51 17.61 -7.01
C PHE A 60 8.63 18.40 -6.03
N LYS A 61 7.78 19.28 -6.58
CA LYS A 61 6.75 20.01 -5.82
C LYS A 61 5.47 19.19 -5.79
N VAL A 62 5.39 18.26 -4.85
CA VAL A 62 4.22 17.38 -4.67
C VAL A 62 3.53 17.66 -3.34
N ASN A 63 2.24 17.35 -3.23
CA ASN A 63 1.57 17.28 -1.92
C ASN A 63 1.49 15.82 -1.48
N LYS A 64 1.58 15.57 -0.17
CA LYS A 64 1.48 14.22 0.39
C LYS A 64 0.14 13.55 0.07
N ASP A 65 -0.95 14.31 0.01
CA ASP A 65 -2.31 13.82 -0.30
C ASP A 65 -2.55 13.58 -1.80
N ASP A 66 -1.61 13.97 -2.65
CA ASP A 66 -1.64 13.64 -4.07
C ASP A 66 -0.96 12.30 -4.36
N ILE A 67 -0.32 11.68 -3.37
CA ILE A 67 0.39 10.41 -3.50
C ILE A 67 -0.52 9.25 -3.09
N ILE A 68 -0.78 8.36 -4.04
CA ILE A 68 -1.60 7.16 -3.91
C ILE A 68 -0.68 5.94 -4.09
N SER A 69 -0.35 5.28 -2.98
CA SER A 69 0.44 4.03 -3.00
C SER A 69 -0.44 2.79 -2.85
N SER A 70 0.07 1.63 -3.27
CA SER A 70 -0.56 0.33 -3.00
C SER A 70 -0.75 0.07 -1.50
N LEU A 71 0.21 0.47 -0.65
CA LEU A 71 0.06 0.43 0.81
C LEU A 71 -1.08 1.34 1.30
N GLY A 72 -1.21 2.55 0.75
CA GLY A 72 -2.32 3.45 1.07
C GLY A 72 -3.67 2.86 0.69
N ALA A 73 -3.77 2.25 -0.50
CA ALA A 73 -4.99 1.57 -0.94
C ALA A 73 -5.32 0.37 -0.04
N ALA A 74 -4.32 -0.42 0.35
CA ALA A 74 -4.47 -1.55 1.26
C ALA A 74 -4.92 -1.10 2.67
N ARG A 75 -4.34 -0.02 3.21
CA ARG A 75 -4.75 0.57 4.49
C ARG A 75 -6.24 0.95 4.46
N ASN A 76 -6.66 1.65 3.40
CA ASN A 76 -8.06 2.05 3.24
C ASN A 76 -8.98 0.82 3.18
N LEU A 77 -8.60 -0.21 2.40
CA LEU A 77 -9.37 -1.45 2.31
C LEU A 77 -9.54 -2.15 3.68
N VAL A 78 -8.46 -2.20 4.48
CA VAL A 78 -8.49 -2.77 5.83
C VAL A 78 -9.43 -1.97 6.73
N ALA A 79 -9.34 -0.64 6.72
CA ALA A 79 -10.17 0.24 7.53
C ALA A 79 -11.65 0.18 7.12
N ASP A 80 -11.95 0.33 5.83
CA ASP A 80 -13.31 0.35 5.27
C ASP A 80 -14.07 -0.96 5.53
N ARG A 81 -13.34 -2.08 5.58
CA ARG A 81 -13.91 -3.41 5.86
C ARG A 81 -13.80 -3.82 7.32
N ASN A 82 -13.28 -2.95 8.19
CA ASN A 82 -13.05 -3.23 9.61
C ASN A 82 -12.30 -4.56 9.85
N LEU A 83 -11.25 -4.79 9.06
CA LEU A 83 -10.43 -6.00 9.14
C LEU A 83 -9.38 -5.88 10.25
N LYS A 84 -8.97 -7.03 10.79
CA LYS A 84 -7.90 -7.16 11.79
C LYS A 84 -6.74 -7.94 11.16
N PRO A 85 -5.88 -7.28 10.37
CA PRO A 85 -4.82 -7.96 9.65
C PRO A 85 -3.69 -8.48 10.55
N MET A 86 -3.18 -9.65 10.20
CA MET A 86 -1.78 -10.01 10.44
C MET A 86 -0.95 -9.21 9.43
N LEU A 87 -0.10 -8.32 9.92
CA LEU A 87 0.74 -7.46 9.08
C LEU A 87 2.09 -8.14 8.82
N MET A 88 2.38 -8.42 7.55
CA MET A 88 3.67 -8.90 7.06
C MET A 88 4.27 -7.83 6.14
N LEU A 89 4.79 -6.77 6.75
CA LEU A 89 5.29 -5.57 6.09
C LEU A 89 6.73 -5.27 6.52
N SER A 90 7.45 -4.47 5.71
CA SER A 90 8.73 -3.92 6.14
C SER A 90 8.55 -2.96 7.33
N PRO A 91 9.57 -2.78 8.20
CA PRO A 91 9.50 -1.83 9.31
C PRO A 91 9.08 -0.42 8.90
N GLU A 92 9.54 0.04 7.75
CA GLU A 92 9.22 1.36 7.20
C GLU A 92 7.76 1.46 6.76
N ALA A 93 7.18 0.40 6.22
CA ALA A 93 5.78 0.37 5.80
C ALA A 93 4.82 0.29 6.99
N MET A 94 5.24 -0.29 8.13
CA MET A 94 4.40 -0.43 9.33
C MET A 94 3.89 0.90 9.88
N GLU A 95 4.61 2.00 9.65
CA GLU A 95 4.18 3.36 10.01
C GLU A 95 2.77 3.67 9.48
N ASP A 96 2.49 3.29 8.23
CA ASP A 96 1.20 3.55 7.58
C ASP A 96 0.07 2.66 8.11
N PHE A 97 0.34 1.67 8.97
CA PHE A 97 -0.65 0.70 9.46
C PHE A 97 -0.91 0.78 10.96
N GLN A 98 -0.29 1.74 11.67
CA GLN A 98 -0.54 1.95 13.10
C GLN A 98 -2.04 2.09 13.40
N GLY A 99 -2.50 1.35 14.41
CA GLY A 99 -3.89 1.31 14.85
C GLY A 99 -4.80 0.39 14.03
N LEU A 100 -4.27 -0.29 13.01
CA LEU A 100 -5.01 -1.30 12.23
C LEU A 100 -4.51 -2.72 12.49
N GLU A 101 -3.45 -2.91 13.27
CA GLU A 101 -2.98 -4.24 13.65
C GLU A 101 -4.04 -5.05 14.41
N CYS A 102 -4.03 -6.37 14.20
CA CYS A 102 -4.84 -7.26 15.03
C CYS A 102 -4.46 -7.11 16.53
N PRO A 103 -5.42 -6.85 17.42
CA PRO A 103 -5.15 -6.73 18.85
C PRO A 103 -4.51 -8.00 19.44
N LYS A 104 -3.68 -7.81 20.47
CA LYS A 104 -3.05 -8.94 21.18
C LYS A 104 -4.13 -9.82 21.82
N GLY A 105 -4.03 -11.13 21.58
CA GLY A 105 -4.98 -12.13 22.09
C GLY A 105 -6.20 -12.37 21.21
N GLU A 106 -6.34 -11.62 20.11
CA GLU A 106 -7.38 -11.86 19.10
C GLU A 106 -6.85 -12.62 17.90
N LYS A 107 -7.76 -13.22 17.13
CA LYS A 107 -7.42 -13.90 15.87
C LYS A 107 -7.50 -12.92 14.70
N PRO A 108 -6.48 -12.85 13.84
CA PRO A 108 -6.53 -12.06 12.61
C PRO A 108 -7.69 -12.48 11.70
N THR A 109 -8.36 -11.51 11.09
CA THR A 109 -9.44 -11.73 10.10
C THR A 109 -8.98 -11.48 8.66
N ALA A 110 -7.72 -11.06 8.50
CA ALA A 110 -7.07 -10.87 7.21
C ALA A 110 -5.56 -11.09 7.37
N VAL A 111 -4.87 -11.29 6.25
CA VAL A 111 -3.41 -11.25 6.18
C VAL A 111 -3.04 -10.18 5.15
N LEU A 112 -2.21 -9.23 5.56
CA LEU A 112 -1.70 -8.18 4.68
C LEU A 112 -0.22 -8.44 4.41
N ILE A 113 0.12 -8.71 3.15
CA ILE A 113 1.47 -9.05 2.72
C ILE A 113 2.03 -7.94 1.85
N GLY A 114 3.12 -7.32 2.31
CA GLY A 114 3.97 -6.43 1.52
C GLY A 114 5.30 -7.11 1.20
N LEU A 115 6.31 -6.35 0.78
CA LEU A 115 7.64 -6.91 0.58
C LEU A 115 8.42 -6.84 1.89
N ALA A 116 8.37 -7.93 2.65
CA ALA A 116 8.95 -8.04 3.98
C ALA A 116 9.87 -9.28 4.08
N PRO A 117 11.09 -9.24 3.52
CA PRO A 117 12.00 -10.40 3.55
C PRO A 117 12.25 -10.96 4.95
N THR A 118 12.23 -10.11 5.98
CA THR A 118 12.40 -10.49 7.39
C THR A 118 11.23 -11.33 7.93
N GLU A 119 10.04 -11.22 7.33
CA GLU A 119 8.84 -12.00 7.70
C GLU A 119 8.66 -13.23 6.81
N PHE A 120 9.45 -13.38 5.74
CA PHE A 120 9.32 -14.45 4.75
C PHE A 120 10.11 -15.70 5.15
N HIS A 121 9.76 -16.26 6.31
CA HIS A 121 10.25 -17.55 6.77
C HIS A 121 9.08 -18.52 6.96
N TYR A 122 9.40 -19.82 6.98
CA TYR A 122 8.42 -20.90 6.93
C TYR A 122 7.35 -20.76 8.02
N ASP A 123 7.76 -20.55 9.27
CA ASP A 123 6.83 -20.47 10.41
C ASP A 123 5.81 -19.34 10.24
N ARG A 124 6.26 -18.17 9.79
CA ARG A 124 5.40 -17.01 9.55
C ARG A 124 4.44 -17.21 8.39
N LEU A 125 4.93 -17.74 7.27
CA LEU A 125 4.10 -18.02 6.11
C LEU A 125 3.06 -19.11 6.41
N ASN A 126 3.44 -20.13 7.18
CA ASN A 126 2.53 -21.19 7.61
C ASN A 126 1.49 -20.69 8.63
N GLU A 127 1.87 -19.77 9.53
CA GLU A 127 0.93 -19.06 10.40
C GLU A 127 -0.11 -18.28 9.57
N ALA A 128 0.35 -17.47 8.61
CA ALA A 128 -0.52 -16.72 7.71
C ALA A 128 -1.46 -17.63 6.90
N PHE A 129 -0.94 -18.74 6.36
CA PHE A 129 -1.70 -19.73 5.62
C PHE A 129 -2.86 -20.31 6.45
N ARG A 130 -2.58 -20.70 7.70
CA ARG A 130 -3.61 -21.21 8.61
C ARG A 130 -4.71 -20.19 8.88
N TYR A 131 -4.39 -18.90 8.95
CA TYR A 131 -5.44 -17.88 9.06
C TYR A 131 -6.30 -17.82 7.80
N ILE A 132 -5.71 -17.88 6.60
CA ILE A 132 -6.44 -17.84 5.32
C ILE A 132 -7.36 -19.05 5.15
N GLU A 133 -6.88 -20.27 5.47
CA GLU A 133 -7.73 -21.47 5.42
C GLU A 133 -8.92 -21.34 6.36
N ASN A 134 -8.69 -20.91 7.60
CA ASN A 134 -9.76 -20.77 8.59
C ASN A 134 -10.73 -19.61 8.28
N ILE A 135 -10.28 -18.54 7.60
CA ILE A 135 -11.15 -17.47 7.09
C ILE A 135 -12.09 -17.99 6.00
N SER A 136 -11.61 -18.94 5.17
CA SER A 136 -12.37 -19.55 4.08
C SER A 136 -13.46 -20.52 4.59
N VAL A 137 -13.35 -20.99 5.84
CA VAL A 137 -14.36 -21.82 6.50
C VAL A 137 -15.34 -20.94 7.28
N ASN A 138 -16.16 -20.18 6.54
CA ASN A 138 -17.38 -19.60 7.09
C ASN A 138 -18.57 -20.16 6.30
N PRO A 139 -19.13 -21.32 6.68
CA PRO A 139 -20.19 -21.99 5.94
C PRO A 139 -21.51 -21.25 6.17
N LYS A 140 -21.75 -20.16 5.44
CA LYS A 140 -23.12 -19.76 5.10
C LYS A 140 -23.62 -20.63 3.94
N SER A 141 -23.71 -21.93 4.19
CA SER A 141 -24.55 -22.87 3.48
C SER A 141 -24.47 -24.21 4.23
N SER A 142 -25.29 -24.34 5.26
CA SER A 142 -25.75 -25.63 5.74
C SER A 142 -26.44 -26.35 4.59
N CYS A 143 -25.69 -27.18 3.85
CA CYS A 143 -26.29 -28.20 3.01
C CYS A 143 -26.15 -29.51 3.76
N CYS A 144 -27.26 -29.95 4.34
CA CYS A 144 -27.43 -31.25 4.93
C CYS A 144 -26.99 -32.32 3.92
N TYR A 145 -26.04 -33.16 4.31
CA TYR A 145 -25.96 -34.51 3.76
C TYR A 145 -26.11 -35.48 4.92
N SER A 146 -27.35 -35.87 5.13
CA SER A 146 -27.71 -37.14 5.75
C SER A 146 -27.39 -38.27 4.76
N ASN A 147 -26.60 -39.23 5.22
CA ASN A 147 -26.77 -40.66 4.99
C ASN A 147 -26.08 -41.41 6.13
#